data_AF-A0A934LCI3-F1
#
_entry.id   AF-A0A934LCI3-F1
#
_cell.length_a   1.000
_cell.length_b   1.000
_cell.length_c   1.000
_cell.angle_alpha   90.00
_cell.angle_beta   90.00
_cell.angle_gamma   90.00
#
_symmetry.space_group_name_H-M   'P 1'
#
loop_
_entity.id
_entity.type
_entity.pdbx_description
1 polymer ?
#
loop_
_entity_poly.entity_id
_entity_poly.type
_entity_poly.pdbx_seq_one_letter_code
_entity_poly.pdbx_strand_id
1 'polypeptide(L)' 'MTTPQKEALKHLIIVFFYSAVSSILPLLIAYVQNDPRWTLLIPVINSAWYAVSRYLKEQKLIDEETARGEQGTV' A
#
# COMPACT_ATOMS: atom_id res chain seq x y z
N MET A 1 18.89 -3.84 16.16
CA MET A 1 18.26 -4.00 14.83
C MET A 1 18.90 -3.02 13.88
N THR A 2 19.41 -3.50 12.75
CA THR A 2 19.99 -2.64 11.71
C THR A 2 18.91 -1.81 11.03
N THR A 3 19.26 -0.64 10.49
CA THR A 3 18.33 0.27 9.79
C THR A 3 17.47 -0.41 8.72
N PRO A 4 18.01 -1.34 7.89
CA PRO A 4 17.23 -2.07 6.88
C PRO A 4 16.16 -2.99 7.48
N GLN A 5 16.44 -3.65 8.61
CA GLN A 5 15.48 -4.54 9.28
C GLN A 5 14.28 -3.77 9.85
N LYS A 6 14.51 -2.53 10.34
CA LYS A 6 13.42 -1.67 10.83
C LYS A 6 12.49 -1.24 9.69
N GLU A 7 13.03 -0.88 8.53
CA GLU A 7 12.24 -0.47 7.37
C GLU A 7 11.45 -1.64 6.77
N ALA A 8 12.06 -2.83 6.65
CA ALA A 8 11.36 -4.03 6.21
C ALA A 8 10.21 -4.41 7.15
N LEU A 9 10.42 -4.31 8.47
CA LEU A 9 9.38 -4.59 9.46
C LEU A 9 8.22 -3.58 9.38
N LYS A 10 8.51 -2.29 9.22
CA LYS A 10 7.47 -1.27 8.99
C LYS A 10 6.65 -1.59 7.74
N HIS A 11 7.32 -1.94 6.64
CA HIS A 11 6.63 -2.27 5.40
C HIS A 11 5.75 -3.52 5.54
N LEU A 12 6.27 -4.56 6.20
CA LEU A 12 5.52 -5.78 6.50
C LEU A 12 4.25 -5.48 7.32
N ILE A 13 4.38 -4.66 8.36
CA ILE A 13 3.26 -4.25 9.21
C ILE A 13 2.20 -3.51 8.38
N ILE A 14 2.60 -2.54 7.56
CA ILE A 14 1.69 -1.76 6.72
C ILE A 14 0.92 -2.66 5.75
N VAL A 15 1.62 -3.57 5.06
CA VAL A 15 0.99 -4.50 4.10
C VAL A 15 0.05 -5.46 4.83
N PHE A 16 0.44 -5.98 6.00
CA PHE A 16 -0.40 -6.86 6.81
C PHE A 16 -1.70 -6.19 7.24
N PHE A 17 -1.62 -4.98 7.81
CA PHE A 17 -2.79 -4.23 8.23
C PHE A 17 -3.68 -3.84 7.05
N TYR A 18 -3.08 -3.44 5.92
CA TYR A 18 -3.86 -3.18 4.72
C TYR A 18 -4.65 -4.42 4.28
N SER A 19 -3.99 -5.58 4.22
CA SER A 19 -4.61 -6.85 3.81
C SER A 19 -5.77 -7.24 4.73
N ALA A 20 -5.55 -7.12 6.04
CA ALA A 20 -6.56 -7.43 7.05
C ALA A 20 -7.75 -6.46 6.99
N VAL A 21 -7.50 -5.15 6.89
CA VAL A 21 -8.56 -4.13 6.83
C VAL A 21 -9.33 -4.22 5.51
N SER A 22 -8.64 -4.39 4.38
CA SER A 22 -9.28 -4.48 3.06
C SER A 22 -10.16 -5.72 2.90
N SER A 23 -9.89 -6.81 3.62
CA SER A 23 -10.70 -8.03 3.56
C SER A 23 -11.89 -7.98 4.51
N ILE A 24 -11.73 -7.39 5.70
CA ILE A 24 -12.77 -7.37 6.75
C ILE A 24 -13.72 -6.18 6.61
N LEU A 25 -13.22 -4.99 6.26
CA LEU A 25 -14.01 -3.75 6.24
C LEU A 25 -15.24 -3.83 5.31
N PRO A 26 -15.15 -4.35 4.07
CA PRO A 26 -16.32 -4.45 3.19
C PRO A 26 -17.37 -5.42 3.71
N LEU A 27 -16.93 -6.49 4.36
CA LEU A 27 -17.82 -7.48 4.98
C LEU A 27 -18.55 -6.88 6.18
N LEU A 28 -17.86 -6.09 7.01
CA LEU A 28 -18.48 -5.38 8.13
C LEU A 28 -19.49 -4.34 7.65
N ILE A 29 -19.18 -3.59 6.59
CA ILE A 29 -20.11 -2.60 6.03
C ILE A 29 -21.36 -3.29 5.46
N ALA A 30 -21.19 -4.38 4.70
CA ALA A 30 -22.31 -5.16 4.18
C ALA A 30 -23.18 -5.74 5.30
N TYR A 31 -22.56 -6.21 6.39
CA TYR A 31 -23.25 -6.73 7.57
C TYR A 31 -24.05 -5.64 8.30
N VAL A 32 -23.47 -4.46 8.52
CA VAL A 32 -24.14 -3.35 9.21
C VAL A 32 -25.30 -2.80 8.38
N GLN A 33 -25.15 -2.72 7.06
CA GLN A 33 -26.15 -2.13 6.17
C GLN A 33 -27.22 -3.12 5.68
N ASN A 34 -27.07 -4.43 5.95
CA ASN A 34 -27.94 -5.49 5.43
C ASN A 34 -28.16 -5.44 3.90
N ASP A 35 -27.21 -4.86 3.15
CA ASP A 35 -27.26 -4.78 1.70
C ASP A 35 -25.97 -5.40 1.12
N PRO A 36 -26.05 -6.50 0.35
CA PRO A 36 -24.89 -7.17 -0.21
C PRO A 36 -24.16 -6.35 -1.27
N ARG A 37 -24.75 -5.27 -1.79
CA ARG A 37 -24.11 -4.38 -2.80
C ARG A 37 -22.87 -3.68 -2.26
N TRP A 38 -22.74 -3.53 -0.93
CA TRP A 38 -21.54 -2.95 -0.32
C TRP A 38 -20.28 -3.82 -0.47
N THR A 39 -20.44 -5.10 -0.85
CA THR A 39 -19.31 -5.95 -1.26
C THR A 39 -18.62 -5.44 -2.53
N LEU A 40 -19.28 -4.60 -3.34
CA LEU A 40 -18.68 -3.91 -4.49
C LEU A 40 -17.60 -2.90 -4.09
N LEU A 41 -17.46 -2.56 -2.81
CA LEU A 41 -16.32 -1.78 -2.32
C LEU A 41 -15.01 -2.57 -2.33
N ILE A 42 -15.06 -3.91 -2.36
CA ILE A 42 -13.86 -4.77 -2.42
C ILE A 42 -12.96 -4.42 -3.62
N PRO A 43 -13.46 -4.39 -4.88
CA PRO A 43 -12.63 -3.98 -6.02
C PRO A 43 -12.18 -2.51 -5.92
N VAL A 44 -12.99 -1.61 -5.35
CA VAL A 44 -12.63 -0.19 -5.19
C VAL A 44 -11.45 -0.02 -4.25
N ILE A 45 -11.49 -0.68 -3.08
CA ILE A 45 -10.40 -0.63 -2.09
C ILE A 45 -9.12 -1.25 -2.65
N ASN A 46 -9.24 -2.39 -3.35
CA ASN A 46 -8.09 -3.01 -4.03
C ASN A 46 -7.47 -2.09 -5.10
N SER A 47 -8.30 -1.39 -5.88
CA SER A 47 -7.84 -0.43 -6.88
C SER A 47 -7.11 0.75 -6.26
N ALA A 48 -7.67 1.30 -5.17
CA ALA A 48 -7.08 2.40 -4.43
C ALA A 48 -5.71 2.01 -3.85
N TRP A 49 -5.58 0.80 -3.31
CA TRP A 49 -4.31 0.32 -2.81
C TRP A 49 -3.28 0.05 -3.89
N TYR A 50 -3.71 -0.54 -5.00
CA TYR A 50 -2.83 -0.72 -6.14
C TYR A 50 -2.26 0.63 -6.59
N ALA A 51 -3.10 1.65 -6.71
CA ALA A 51 -2.67 3.01 -7.04
C ALA A 51 -1.72 3.60 -5.99
N VAL A 52 -2.01 3.48 -4.69
CA VAL A 52 -1.14 3.97 -3.61
C VAL A 52 0.20 3.23 -3.60
N SER A 53 0.19 1.91 -3.74
CA SER A 53 1.40 1.08 -3.77
C SER A 53 2.27 1.43 -4.98
N ARG A 54 1.65 1.67 -6.14
CA ARG A 54 2.33 2.08 -7.36
C ARG A 54 2.91 3.48 -7.23
N TYR A 55 2.15 4.43 -6.71
CA TYR A 55 2.60 5.80 -6.47
C TYR A 55 3.80 5.85 -5.51
N LEU A 56 3.74 5.13 -4.40
CA LEU A 56 4.84 5.05 -3.44
C LEU A 56 6.07 4.35 -4.03
N LYS A 57 5.87 3.37 -4.91
CA LYS A 57 6.96 2.70 -5.64
C LYS A 57 7.58 3.64 -6.67
N GLU A 58 6.79 4.40 -7.41
CA GLU A 58 7.23 5.38 -8.39
C GLU A 58 7.98 6.53 -7.71
N GLN A 59 7.55 7.04 -6.55
CA GLN A 59 8.32 8.02 -5.77
C GLN A 59 9.70 7.49 -5.36
N LYS A 60 9.77 6.25 -4.85
CA LYS A 60 11.06 5.64 -4.48
C LYS A 60 11.99 5.43 -5.68
N LEU A 61 11.45 5.11 -6.85
CA LEU A 61 12.23 4.97 -8.09
C LEU A 61 12.79 6.31 -8.56
N ILE A 62 12.02 7.40 -8.44
CA ILE A 62 12.47 8.76 -8.79
C ILE A 62 13.60 9.21 -7.87
N ASP A 63 13.54 8.91 -6.56
CA ASP A 63 14.61 9.20 -5.62
C ASP A 63 15.90 8.40 -5.93
N GLU A 64 15.78 7.13 -6.32
CA GLU A 64 16.92 6.30 -6.74
C GLU A 64 17.54 6.76 -8.07
N GLU A 65 16.74 7.18 -9.06
CA GLU A 65 17.25 7.75 -10.31
C GLU A 65 17.95 9.09 -10.10
N THR A 66 17.41 9.94 -9.23
CA THR A 66 17.99 11.25 -8.88
C THR A 66 19.32 11.10 -8.14
N ALA A 67 19.39 10.17 -7.18
CA ALA A 67 20.62 9.86 -6.44
C ALA A 67 21.73 9.27 -7.34
N ARG A 68 21.36 8.62 -8.45
CA ARG A 68 22.30 8.04 -9.42
C ARG A 68 22.76 9.06 -10.47
N GLY A 69 21.98 10.11 -10.71
CA GLY A 69 22.33 11.23 -11.59
C GLY A 69 23.38 12.20 -11.01
N GLU A 70 23.46 12.34 -9.68
CA GLU A 70 24.45 13.21 -9.03
C GLU A 70 25.87 12.61 -8.93
N GLN A 71 26.06 11.31 -9.23
CA GLN A 71 27.38 10.67 -9.28
C GLN A 71 28.05 10.72 -10.67
N GLY A 72 27.46 11.45 -11.63
CA GLY A 72 27.79 11.38 -13.05
C GLY A 72 28.44 12.62 -13.69
N THR A 73 28.98 13.58 -12.93
CA THR A 73 29.77 14.69 -13.50
C THR A 73 31.05 14.89 -12.68
N VAL A 74 32.12 14.24 -13.13
CA VAL A 74 33.52 14.55 -12.79
C VAL A 74 34.08 15.45 -13.87
#